data_AF-A0A2D4RVU5-F1
#
_entry.id   AF-A0A2D4RVU5-F1
#
_cell.length_a   1.000
_cell.length_b   1.000
_cell.length_c   1.000
_cell.angle_alpha   90.00
_cell.angle_beta   90.00
_cell.angle_gamma   90.00
#
_symmetry.space_group_name_H-M   'P 1'
#
loop_
_entity.id
_entity.type
_entity.pdbx_description
1 polymer ?
#
loop_
_entity_poly.entity_id
_entity_poly.type
_entity_poly.pdbx_seq_one_letter_code
_entity_poly.pdbx_strand_id
1 'polypeptide(L)'
;MSFFRSRKLAPVTSDFLLECKDLVKHYGKIKPVDGVSLNLRPHELLSILGPSGCGKSTLLNLIAGLDEPQSGEIFIGGEEMSNVHHMVAPELRRVGMVFQDIALFPHLNVFKNVAYGLNGSKDEKRSRVEGMLKLVELSGSEKKMPHELSGGEQQRIAIARALAPAPRLLLLDEPFNSLDYRLRVQIRQDIRDILHEAKVSAILVTHDQTEAYTFADRMILLSRGKVVQNGNPEEIYHEPATAWVASFVGEANLVPLELVGSAIGLENIPQLPKIHDQLWMSRLEDIKILKVPETTSQAGWIQEISFRGDHKILHVRHENGLVLRVSVPSRESWLLGDTVQLKPQHSRTYPA
;
A
#
# COMPACT_ATOMS: atom_id res chain seq x y z
N MET A 1 8.60 10.24 -28.97
CA MET A 1 9.49 10.90 -27.99
C MET A 1 9.31 12.43 -27.91
N SER A 2 8.09 13.00 -27.94
CA SER A 2 7.85 14.42 -27.56
C SER A 2 6.36 14.76 -27.36
N PHE A 3 5.60 13.94 -26.62
CA PHE A 3 4.18 14.25 -26.30
C PHE A 3 4.02 15.05 -25.00
N PHE A 4 5.09 15.18 -24.19
CA PHE A 4 5.13 15.99 -22.98
C PHE A 4 5.80 17.35 -23.27
N ARG A 5 5.18 18.21 -24.09
CA ARG A 5 5.44 19.65 -23.95
C ARG A 5 4.69 20.12 -22.69
N SER A 6 5.26 19.85 -21.52
CA SER A 6 4.75 20.42 -20.29
C SER A 6 4.93 21.94 -20.34
N ARG A 7 3.95 22.69 -19.81
CA ARG A 7 4.29 24.00 -19.23
C ARG A 7 5.44 23.73 -18.27
N LYS A 8 6.60 24.36 -18.49
CA LYS A 8 7.79 24.23 -17.61
C LYS A 8 7.31 24.34 -16.16
N LEU A 9 7.28 23.21 -15.44
CA LEU A 9 7.04 23.21 -14.02
C LEU A 9 8.22 23.94 -13.39
N ALA A 10 7.94 24.87 -12.46
CA ALA A 10 9.01 25.47 -11.69
C ALA A 10 9.81 24.36 -11.00
N PRO A 11 11.16 24.46 -10.94
CA PRO A 11 11.99 23.46 -10.29
C PRO A 11 11.56 23.30 -8.83
N VAL A 12 11.52 22.05 -8.36
CA VAL A 12 11.28 21.75 -6.96
C VAL A 12 12.47 22.31 -6.18
N THR A 13 12.20 23.22 -5.24
CA THR A 13 13.23 23.91 -4.43
C THR A 13 13.60 23.15 -3.15
N SER A 14 12.84 22.10 -2.83
CA SER A 14 13.05 21.16 -1.71
C SER A 14 13.48 19.78 -2.23
N ASP A 15 14.12 18.97 -1.38
CA ASP A 15 14.38 17.55 -1.67
C ASP A 15 13.08 16.74 -1.84
N PHE A 16 11.95 17.30 -1.41
CA PHE A 16 10.64 16.68 -1.46
C PHE A 16 9.68 17.44 -2.38
N LEU A 17 8.89 16.67 -3.14
CA LEU A 17 7.75 17.19 -3.86
C LEU A 17 6.57 17.47 -2.92
N LEU A 18 6.30 16.61 -1.94
CA LEU A 18 5.25 16.81 -0.93
C LEU A 18 5.90 16.75 0.45
N GLU A 19 5.53 17.70 1.30
CA GLU A 19 5.83 17.65 2.73
C GLU A 19 4.54 17.92 3.52
N CYS A 20 4.21 17.01 4.42
CA CYS A 20 3.16 17.17 5.41
C CYS A 20 3.84 17.20 6.77
N LYS A 21 3.61 18.25 7.55
CA LYS A 21 4.24 18.47 8.86
C LYS A 21 3.16 18.50 9.92
N ASP A 22 3.17 17.51 10.80
CA ASP A 22 2.35 17.38 12.00
C ASP A 22 0.85 17.66 11.78
N LEU A 23 0.32 17.09 10.69
CA LEU A 23 -1.08 17.30 10.31
C LEU A 23 -2.02 16.74 11.38
N VAL A 24 -3.03 17.53 11.73
CA VAL A 24 -4.11 17.11 12.62
C VAL A 24 -5.46 17.41 11.98
N LYS A 25 -6.36 16.44 12.04
CA LYS A 25 -7.78 16.59 11.72
C LYS A 25 -8.61 15.72 12.66
N HIS A 26 -9.67 16.31 13.21
CA HIS A 26 -10.65 15.65 14.05
C HIS A 26 -12.08 15.95 13.59
N TYR A 27 -12.96 14.96 13.76
CA TYR A 27 -14.41 15.11 13.61
C TYR A 27 -15.07 14.68 14.92
N GLY A 28 -15.50 15.65 15.73
CA GLY A 28 -15.97 15.40 17.08
C GLY A 28 -14.88 14.73 17.93
N LYS A 29 -15.14 13.49 18.38
CA LYS A 29 -14.18 12.70 19.19
C LYS A 29 -13.21 11.86 18.35
N ILE A 30 -13.42 11.76 17.05
CA ILE A 30 -12.62 10.91 16.16
C ILE A 30 -11.45 11.73 15.63
N LYS A 31 -10.23 11.20 15.75
CA LYS A 31 -9.01 11.81 15.22
C LYS A 31 -8.44 10.96 14.07
N PRO A 32 -8.96 11.10 12.84
CA PRO A 32 -8.43 10.37 11.69
C PRO A 32 -7.00 10.76 11.30
N VAL A 33 -6.54 11.96 11.68
CA VAL A 33 -5.16 12.41 11.45
C VAL A 33 -4.69 13.08 12.74
N ASP A 34 -3.68 12.55 13.42
CA ASP A 34 -3.23 12.97 14.75
C ASP A 34 -1.70 13.11 14.80
N GLY A 35 -1.19 14.21 14.24
CA GLY A 35 0.25 14.50 14.16
C GLY A 35 0.93 13.71 13.05
N VAL A 36 0.29 13.61 11.88
CA VAL A 36 0.85 12.88 10.74
C VAL A 36 1.88 13.74 10.01
N SER A 37 3.12 13.27 10.01
CA SER A 37 4.21 13.81 9.20
C SER A 37 4.60 12.81 8.12
N LEU A 38 4.68 13.26 6.87
CA LEU A 38 5.15 12.46 5.74
C LEU A 38 5.79 13.34 4.67
N ASN A 39 6.56 12.71 3.81
CA ASN A 39 7.15 13.37 2.66
C ASN A 39 7.09 12.46 1.43
N LEU A 40 7.17 13.05 0.24
CA LEU A 40 7.26 12.35 -1.04
C LEU A 40 8.33 13.02 -1.89
N ARG A 41 9.27 12.25 -2.42
CA ARG A 41 10.28 12.72 -3.36
C ARG A 41 9.69 12.86 -4.77
N PRO A 42 10.28 13.70 -5.63
CA PRO A 42 9.90 13.74 -7.04
C PRO A 42 10.03 12.35 -7.70
N HIS A 43 9.02 11.98 -8.49
CA HIS A 43 8.93 10.71 -9.23
C HIS A 43 8.84 9.45 -8.35
N GLU A 44 8.58 9.60 -7.05
CA GLU A 44 8.36 8.49 -6.13
C GLU A 44 6.90 8.01 -6.16
N LEU A 45 6.70 6.69 -6.11
CA LEU A 45 5.41 6.08 -5.83
C LEU A 45 5.37 5.66 -4.36
N LEU A 46 4.42 6.22 -3.61
CA LEU A 46 4.23 5.96 -2.18
C LEU A 46 2.91 5.25 -1.95
N SER A 47 2.89 4.21 -1.13
CA SER A 47 1.67 3.60 -0.63
C SER A 47 1.39 3.98 0.83
N ILE A 48 0.16 4.36 1.13
CA ILE A 48 -0.33 4.53 2.50
C ILE A 48 -1.27 3.36 2.76
N LEU A 49 -0.82 2.44 3.60
CA LEU A 49 -1.52 1.22 3.97
C LEU A 49 -2.04 1.33 5.40
N GLY A 50 -3.26 0.88 5.65
CA GLY A 50 -3.82 0.88 7.00
C GLY A 50 -5.24 0.33 7.06
N PRO A 51 -5.74 -0.04 8.25
CA PRO A 51 -7.09 -0.56 8.41
C PRO A 51 -8.17 0.39 7.87
N SER A 52 -9.34 -0.14 7.56
CA SER A 52 -10.51 0.68 7.24
C SER A 52 -10.81 1.67 8.37
N GLY A 53 -11.08 2.93 8.01
CA GLY A 53 -11.37 3.99 8.99
C GLY A 53 -10.16 4.55 9.74
N CYS A 54 -8.92 4.17 9.42
CA CYS A 54 -7.74 4.71 10.11
C CYS A 54 -7.34 6.15 9.72
N GLY A 55 -8.01 6.73 8.71
CA GLY A 55 -7.84 8.13 8.30
C GLY A 55 -7.15 8.37 6.95
N LYS A 56 -6.93 7.32 6.14
CA LYS A 56 -6.22 7.41 4.85
C LYS A 56 -6.88 8.40 3.86
N SER A 57 -8.19 8.27 3.62
CA SER A 57 -8.93 9.18 2.74
C SER A 57 -9.01 10.60 3.30
N THR A 58 -9.09 10.76 4.64
CA THR A 58 -9.01 12.09 5.27
C THR A 58 -7.65 12.73 4.98
N LEU A 59 -6.55 11.99 5.13
CA LEU A 59 -5.21 12.46 4.81
C LEU A 59 -5.08 12.85 3.33
N LEU A 60 -5.63 12.05 2.40
CA LEU A 60 -5.67 12.42 0.97
C LEU A 60 -6.48 13.70 0.72
N ASN A 61 -7.64 13.86 1.36
CA ASN A 61 -8.47 15.06 1.21
C ASN A 61 -7.75 16.31 1.71
N LEU A 62 -7.00 16.23 2.82
CA LEU A 62 -6.16 17.33 3.30
C LEU A 62 -5.10 17.71 2.26
N ILE A 63 -4.40 16.73 1.68
CA ILE A 63 -3.38 16.96 0.65
C ILE A 63 -4.01 17.56 -0.62
N ALA A 64 -5.18 17.06 -1.03
CA ALA A 64 -5.92 17.55 -2.20
C ALA A 64 -6.55 18.93 -2.01
N GLY A 65 -6.72 19.39 -0.76
CA GLY A 65 -7.42 20.63 -0.42
C GLY A 65 -8.93 20.52 -0.40
N LEU A 66 -9.45 19.29 -0.38
CA LEU A 66 -10.87 19.01 -0.22
C LEU A 66 -11.32 19.10 1.24
N ASP A 67 -10.37 19.19 2.16
CA ASP A 67 -10.61 19.47 3.57
C ASP A 67 -9.44 20.27 4.17
N GLU A 68 -9.70 20.96 5.28
CA GLU A 68 -8.76 21.87 5.94
C GLU A 68 -8.09 21.19 7.16
N PRO A 69 -6.76 21.30 7.32
CA PRO A 69 -6.08 20.85 8.53
C PRO A 69 -6.40 21.77 9.72
N GLN A 70 -6.43 21.21 10.92
CA GLN A 70 -6.62 21.97 12.16
C GLN A 70 -5.30 22.27 12.88
N SER A 71 -4.23 21.60 12.48
CA SER A 71 -2.84 21.86 12.85
C SER A 71 -1.93 21.32 11.75
N GLY A 72 -0.71 21.83 11.72
CA GLY A 72 0.31 21.40 10.77
C GLY A 72 0.23 22.12 9.43
N GLU A 73 1.12 21.70 8.53
CA GLU A 73 1.37 22.39 7.27
C GLU A 73 1.52 21.40 6.11
N ILE A 74 1.10 21.81 4.92
CA ILE A 74 1.24 21.04 3.69
C ILE A 74 2.00 21.89 2.68
N PHE A 75 3.09 21.36 2.13
CA PHE A 75 3.87 21.97 1.07
C PHE A 75 3.89 21.09 -0.18
N ILE A 76 3.69 21.67 -1.37
CA ILE A 76 3.83 20.96 -2.65
C ILE A 76 4.80 21.73 -3.54
N GLY A 77 5.93 21.10 -3.88
CA GLY A 77 6.98 21.71 -4.70
C GLY A 77 7.68 22.89 -4.00
N GLY A 78 7.73 22.88 -2.67
CA GLY A 78 8.25 23.97 -1.84
C GLY A 78 7.28 25.14 -1.62
N GLU A 79 6.09 25.11 -2.23
CA GLU A 79 5.04 26.12 -2.04
C GLU A 79 4.09 25.66 -0.93
N GLU A 80 3.79 26.53 0.05
CA GLU A 80 2.79 26.23 1.10
C GLU A 80 1.39 26.14 0.47
N MET A 81 0.72 25.02 0.68
CA MET A 81 -0.62 24.74 0.18
C MET A 81 -1.69 24.92 1.25
N SER A 82 -1.37 24.62 2.51
CA SER A 82 -2.31 24.74 3.61
C SER A 82 -1.60 24.81 4.95
N ASN A 83 -2.15 25.61 5.85
CA ASN A 83 -1.89 25.60 7.28
C ASN A 83 -3.20 25.92 8.04
N VAL A 84 -3.12 26.27 9.33
CA VAL A 84 -4.29 26.57 10.19
C VAL A 84 -5.03 27.85 9.79
N HIS A 85 -4.39 28.75 9.05
CA HIS A 85 -4.91 30.08 8.69
C HIS A 85 -5.20 30.24 7.20
N HIS A 86 -4.67 29.34 6.37
CA HIS A 86 -4.69 29.46 4.93
C HIS A 86 -4.88 28.09 4.26
N MET A 87 -5.68 28.06 3.20
CA MET A 87 -5.81 26.91 2.34
C MET A 87 -5.89 27.35 0.87
N VAL A 88 -4.96 26.86 0.05
CA VAL A 88 -5.01 26.98 -1.42
C VAL A 88 -6.11 26.06 -1.95
N ALA A 89 -6.97 26.61 -2.81
CA ALA A 89 -8.07 25.88 -3.44
C ALA A 89 -7.57 24.66 -4.26
N PRO A 90 -8.31 23.52 -4.27
CA PRO A 90 -7.88 22.28 -4.92
C PRO A 90 -7.37 22.44 -6.36
N GLU A 91 -8.09 23.21 -7.18
CA GLU A 91 -7.79 23.44 -8.59
C GLU A 91 -6.47 24.19 -8.83
N LEU A 92 -5.96 24.89 -7.81
CA LEU A 92 -4.69 25.62 -7.88
C LEU A 92 -3.50 24.79 -7.39
N ARG A 93 -3.73 23.65 -6.71
CA ARG A 93 -2.65 22.80 -6.15
C ARG A 93 -1.91 21.97 -7.19
N ARG A 94 -2.43 21.86 -8.42
CA ARG A 94 -1.90 21.00 -9.49
C ARG A 94 -1.78 19.53 -9.06
N VAL A 95 -2.75 19.06 -8.29
CA VAL A 95 -2.90 17.68 -7.85
C VAL A 95 -3.97 17.01 -8.70
N GLY A 96 -3.68 15.82 -9.22
CA GLY A 96 -4.69 14.96 -9.83
C GLY A 96 -5.24 14.01 -8.78
N MET A 97 -6.53 13.66 -8.86
CA MET A 97 -7.14 12.72 -7.93
C MET A 97 -7.95 11.66 -8.69
N VAL A 98 -7.79 10.41 -8.28
CA VAL A 98 -8.62 9.27 -8.68
C VAL A 98 -9.29 8.73 -7.43
N PHE A 99 -10.62 8.81 -7.42
CA PHE A 99 -11.44 8.36 -6.30
C PHE A 99 -11.71 6.86 -6.36
N GLN A 100 -12.19 6.31 -5.24
CA GLN A 100 -12.53 4.89 -5.07
C GLN A 100 -13.57 4.40 -6.09
N ASP A 101 -14.61 5.20 -6.31
CA ASP A 101 -15.58 4.94 -7.39
C ASP A 101 -15.02 5.45 -8.71
N ILE A 102 -15.11 4.63 -9.77
CA ILE A 102 -14.68 4.96 -11.13
C ILE A 102 -15.61 6.06 -11.68
N ALA A 103 -15.39 7.29 -11.23
CA ALA A 103 -16.28 8.43 -11.43
C ALA A 103 -16.02 9.07 -12.80
N LEU A 104 -16.12 8.30 -13.88
CA LEU A 104 -16.23 8.86 -15.21
C LEU A 104 -17.58 9.57 -15.34
N PHE A 105 -17.60 10.71 -16.02
CA PHE A 105 -18.84 11.42 -16.29
C PHE A 105 -19.68 10.60 -17.28
N PRO A 106 -20.83 10.03 -16.87
CA PRO A 106 -21.56 9.04 -17.69
C PRO A 106 -22.17 9.65 -18.95
N HIS A 107 -22.40 10.96 -18.94
CA HIS A 107 -22.97 11.73 -20.04
C HIS A 107 -21.90 12.27 -21.02
N LEU A 108 -20.62 12.02 -20.75
CA LEU A 108 -19.50 12.43 -21.60
C LEU A 108 -18.85 11.19 -22.21
N ASN A 109 -18.44 11.27 -23.48
CA ASN A 109 -17.61 10.23 -24.10
C ASN A 109 -16.17 10.27 -23.55
N VAL A 110 -15.36 9.29 -23.91
CA VAL A 110 -13.95 9.18 -23.48
C VAL A 110 -13.18 10.46 -23.77
N PHE A 111 -13.28 11.02 -24.98
CA PHE A 111 -12.60 12.27 -25.33
C PHE A 111 -12.95 13.40 -24.36
N LYS A 112 -14.24 13.61 -24.11
CA LYS A 112 -14.73 14.68 -23.23
C LYS A 112 -14.37 14.42 -21.76
N ASN A 113 -14.34 13.17 -21.32
CA ASN A 113 -13.86 12.80 -19.98
C ASN A 113 -12.40 13.20 -19.80
N VAL A 114 -11.51 12.78 -20.71
CA VAL A 114 -10.08 13.10 -20.63
C VAL A 114 -9.82 14.60 -20.81
N ALA A 115 -10.59 15.27 -21.68
CA ALA A 115 -10.45 16.70 -21.95
C ALA A 115 -11.03 17.62 -20.85
N TYR A 116 -11.76 17.08 -19.88
CA TYR A 116 -12.57 17.88 -18.94
C TYR A 116 -11.75 18.92 -18.17
N GLY A 117 -10.58 18.52 -17.65
CA GLY A 117 -9.68 19.41 -16.90
C GLY A 117 -8.70 20.21 -17.76
N LEU A 118 -8.80 20.14 -19.10
CA LEU A 118 -7.86 20.80 -19.99
C LEU A 118 -8.28 22.24 -20.33
N ASN A 119 -7.30 23.13 -20.33
CA ASN A 119 -7.41 24.50 -20.83
C ASN A 119 -6.70 24.63 -22.20
N GLY A 120 -6.98 25.71 -22.94
CA GLY A 120 -6.36 25.97 -24.24
C GLY A 120 -7.29 25.74 -25.44
N SER A 121 -6.70 25.80 -26.63
CA SER A 121 -7.39 25.65 -27.91
C SER A 121 -7.89 24.22 -28.15
N LYS A 122 -8.82 24.07 -29.08
CA LYS A 122 -9.39 22.76 -29.43
C LYS A 122 -8.32 21.77 -29.91
N ASP A 123 -7.34 22.25 -30.68
CA ASP A 123 -6.27 21.42 -31.23
C ASP A 123 -5.26 21.01 -30.15
N GLU A 124 -4.94 21.89 -29.20
CA GLU A 124 -4.12 21.55 -28.03
C GLU A 124 -4.80 20.48 -27.17
N LYS A 125 -6.09 20.64 -26.88
CA LYS A 125 -6.86 19.63 -26.12
C LYS A 125 -6.88 18.30 -26.86
N ARG A 126 -7.14 18.32 -28.17
CA ARG A 126 -7.17 17.10 -28.99
C ARG A 126 -5.84 16.37 -28.96
N SER A 127 -4.74 17.08 -29.23
CA SER A 127 -3.39 16.50 -29.21
C SER A 127 -3.04 15.92 -27.83
N ARG A 128 -3.42 16.62 -26.75
CA ARG A 128 -3.21 16.11 -25.39
C ARG A 128 -4.02 14.85 -25.11
N VAL A 129 -5.30 14.80 -25.48
CA VAL A 129 -6.16 13.63 -25.30
C VAL A 129 -5.62 12.43 -26.09
N GLU A 130 -5.26 12.61 -27.37
CA GLU A 130 -4.68 11.55 -28.20
C GLU A 130 -3.38 10.99 -27.57
N GLY A 131 -2.54 11.87 -27.03
CA GLY A 131 -1.34 11.47 -26.28
C GLY A 131 -1.65 10.65 -25.01
N MET A 132 -2.69 11.03 -24.25
CA MET A 132 -3.11 10.28 -23.06
C MET A 132 -3.73 8.93 -23.41
N LEU A 133 -4.56 8.86 -24.45
CA LEU A 133 -5.13 7.58 -24.91
C LEU A 133 -4.07 6.64 -25.48
N LYS A 134 -3.01 7.18 -26.08
CA LYS A 134 -1.86 6.37 -26.47
C LYS A 134 -1.11 5.82 -25.25
N LEU A 135 -0.86 6.67 -24.25
CA LEU A 135 -0.17 6.28 -23.02
C LEU A 135 -0.90 5.15 -22.28
N VAL A 136 -2.23 5.20 -22.24
CA VAL A 136 -3.04 4.17 -21.58
C VAL A 136 -3.49 3.02 -22.50
N GLU A 137 -2.96 2.99 -23.73
CA GLU A 137 -3.22 1.94 -24.74
C GLU A 137 -4.69 1.82 -25.19
N LEU A 138 -5.43 2.94 -25.20
CA LEU A 138 -6.84 3.03 -25.60
C LEU A 138 -7.08 3.96 -26.80
N SER A 139 -6.09 4.06 -27.70
CA SER A 139 -6.23 4.80 -28.95
C SER A 139 -7.41 4.28 -29.78
N GLY A 140 -8.22 5.17 -30.36
CA GLY A 140 -9.42 4.80 -31.10
C GLY A 140 -10.70 4.68 -30.25
N SER A 141 -10.58 4.79 -28.91
CA SER A 141 -11.74 4.76 -28.00
C SER A 141 -12.36 6.13 -27.76
N GLU A 142 -11.94 7.20 -28.43
CA GLU A 142 -12.30 8.60 -28.16
C GLU A 142 -13.82 8.82 -28.14
N LYS A 143 -14.55 8.10 -28.99
CA LYS A 143 -15.99 8.24 -29.18
C LYS A 143 -16.82 7.36 -28.26
N LYS A 144 -16.22 6.34 -27.63
CA LYS A 144 -16.94 5.44 -26.73
C LYS A 144 -17.48 6.19 -25.52
N MET A 145 -18.61 5.74 -25.01
CA MET A 145 -19.21 6.15 -23.75
C MET A 145 -18.71 5.25 -22.60
N PRO A 146 -18.71 5.72 -21.34
CA PRO A 146 -18.21 4.92 -20.21
C PRO A 146 -18.85 3.53 -20.07
N HIS A 147 -20.14 3.39 -20.38
CA HIS A 147 -20.84 2.11 -20.32
C HIS A 147 -20.44 1.12 -21.44
N GLU A 148 -19.72 1.57 -22.46
CA GLU A 148 -19.17 0.73 -23.54
C GLU A 148 -17.76 0.22 -23.22
N LEU A 149 -17.22 0.58 -22.05
CA LEU A 149 -15.88 0.22 -21.60
C LEU A 149 -15.95 -0.84 -20.49
N SER A 150 -15.02 -1.79 -20.53
CA SER A 150 -14.74 -2.68 -19.40
C SER A 150 -14.24 -1.91 -18.17
N GLY A 151 -14.34 -2.49 -16.97
CA GLY A 151 -13.88 -1.83 -15.73
C GLY A 151 -12.41 -1.40 -15.78
N GLY A 152 -11.54 -2.23 -16.37
CA GLY A 152 -10.12 -1.89 -16.54
C GLY A 152 -9.89 -0.75 -17.52
N GLU A 153 -10.65 -0.70 -18.63
CA GLU A 153 -10.62 0.43 -19.56
C GLU A 153 -11.12 1.71 -18.88
N GLN A 154 -12.21 1.65 -18.11
CA GLN A 154 -12.70 2.82 -17.37
C GLN A 154 -11.66 3.35 -16.39
N GLN A 155 -10.93 2.45 -15.70
CA GLN A 155 -9.85 2.83 -14.79
C GLN A 155 -8.69 3.53 -15.51
N ARG A 156 -8.27 2.98 -16.66
CA ARG A 156 -7.25 3.60 -17.53
C ARG A 156 -7.69 4.99 -18.01
N ILE A 157 -8.97 5.17 -18.36
CA ILE A 157 -9.50 6.50 -18.71
C ILE A 157 -9.54 7.45 -17.52
N ALA A 158 -9.84 6.97 -16.31
CA ALA A 158 -9.81 7.80 -15.10
C ALA A 158 -8.39 8.33 -14.82
N ILE A 159 -7.38 7.47 -14.96
CA ILE A 159 -5.96 7.85 -14.87
C ILE A 159 -5.58 8.83 -15.98
N ALA A 160 -5.93 8.54 -17.23
CA ALA A 160 -5.68 9.44 -18.37
C ALA A 160 -6.28 10.84 -18.12
N ARG A 161 -7.51 10.91 -17.61
CA ARG A 161 -8.17 12.17 -17.22
C ARG A 161 -7.41 12.91 -16.12
N ALA A 162 -6.96 12.20 -15.09
CA ALA A 162 -6.22 12.81 -13.98
C ALA A 162 -4.82 13.30 -14.41
N LEU A 163 -4.17 12.61 -15.35
CA LEU A 163 -2.86 12.97 -15.91
C LEU A 163 -2.94 14.04 -16.99
N ALA A 164 -4.09 14.21 -17.66
CA ALA A 164 -4.24 15.12 -18.78
C ALA A 164 -3.82 16.57 -18.44
N PRO A 165 -4.18 17.17 -17.28
CA PRO A 165 -3.73 18.50 -16.88
C PRO A 165 -2.23 18.63 -16.54
N ALA A 166 -1.46 17.53 -16.59
CA ALA A 166 -0.06 17.44 -16.16
C ALA A 166 0.14 17.83 -14.68
N PRO A 167 -0.50 17.08 -13.74
CA PRO A 167 -0.35 17.34 -12.32
C PRO A 167 1.09 17.08 -11.85
N ARG A 168 1.49 17.75 -10.76
CA ARG A 168 2.76 17.46 -10.07
C ARG A 168 2.68 16.16 -9.26
N LEU A 169 1.51 15.89 -8.69
CA LEU A 169 1.22 14.80 -7.78
C LEU A 169 -0.10 14.14 -8.16
N LEU A 170 -0.14 12.81 -8.21
CA LEU A 170 -1.36 12.04 -8.38
C LEU A 170 -1.75 11.36 -7.07
N LEU A 171 -3.01 11.51 -6.65
CA LEU A 171 -3.58 10.86 -5.49
C LEU A 171 -4.55 9.78 -5.94
N LEU A 172 -4.36 8.56 -5.45
CA LEU A 172 -5.16 7.39 -5.79
C LEU A 172 -5.80 6.86 -4.50
N ASP A 173 -7.12 7.04 -4.34
CA ASP A 173 -7.86 6.54 -3.18
C ASP A 173 -8.54 5.22 -3.52
N GLU A 174 -7.97 4.10 -3.07
CA GLU A 174 -8.51 2.75 -3.29
C GLU A 174 -8.93 2.44 -4.75
N PRO A 175 -8.09 2.79 -5.75
CA PRO A 175 -8.47 2.80 -7.18
C PRO A 175 -8.78 1.42 -7.76
N PHE A 176 -8.47 0.33 -7.06
CA PHE A 176 -8.57 -1.03 -7.58
C PHE A 176 -9.68 -1.88 -6.93
N ASN A 177 -10.35 -1.36 -5.91
CA ASN A 177 -11.21 -2.18 -5.05
C ASN A 177 -12.47 -2.71 -5.73
N SER A 178 -12.94 -2.05 -6.79
CA SER A 178 -14.11 -2.46 -7.57
C SER A 178 -13.80 -3.53 -8.64
N LEU A 179 -12.52 -3.90 -8.83
CA LEU A 179 -12.09 -4.83 -9.88
C LEU A 179 -11.95 -6.27 -9.33
N ASP A 180 -12.22 -7.25 -10.19
CA ASP A 180 -11.92 -8.66 -9.91
C ASP A 180 -10.42 -8.89 -9.76
N TYR A 181 -10.04 -9.98 -9.08
CA TYR A 181 -8.65 -10.24 -8.69
C TYR A 181 -7.66 -10.24 -9.87
N ARG A 182 -7.99 -10.90 -10.99
CA ARG A 182 -7.05 -11.01 -12.11
C ARG A 182 -6.86 -9.67 -12.80
N LEU A 183 -7.97 -8.98 -13.07
CA LEU A 183 -7.94 -7.66 -13.67
C LEU A 183 -7.24 -6.65 -12.77
N ARG A 184 -7.47 -6.72 -11.46
CA ARG A 184 -6.82 -5.87 -10.44
C ARG A 184 -5.30 -5.96 -10.50
N VAL A 185 -4.74 -7.18 -10.54
CA VAL A 185 -3.29 -7.39 -10.60
C VAL A 185 -2.70 -6.77 -11.87
N GLN A 186 -3.34 -7.02 -13.01
CA GLN A 186 -2.91 -6.50 -14.30
C GLN A 186 -2.96 -4.96 -14.32
N ILE A 187 -4.12 -4.38 -14.00
CA ILE A 187 -4.33 -2.92 -14.06
C ILE A 187 -3.42 -2.18 -13.08
N ARG A 188 -3.11 -2.77 -11.92
CA ARG A 188 -2.15 -2.18 -10.99
C ARG A 188 -0.75 -2.05 -11.59
N GLN A 189 -0.27 -3.11 -12.25
CA GLN A 189 1.02 -3.09 -12.94
C GLN A 189 1.00 -2.05 -14.08
N ASP A 190 -0.06 -2.05 -14.89
CA ASP A 190 -0.21 -1.10 -15.99
C ASP A 190 -0.17 0.35 -15.51
N ILE A 191 -0.91 0.69 -14.43
CA ILE A 191 -0.92 2.04 -13.87
C ILE A 191 0.46 2.41 -13.33
N ARG A 192 1.14 1.49 -12.62
CA ARG A 192 2.50 1.73 -12.15
C ARG A 192 3.44 2.09 -13.30
N ASP A 193 3.38 1.33 -14.40
CA ASP A 193 4.23 1.55 -15.58
C ASP A 193 3.90 2.88 -16.28
N ILE A 194 2.61 3.20 -16.42
CA ILE A 194 2.14 4.49 -16.94
C ILE A 194 2.69 5.66 -16.13
N LEU A 195 2.68 5.57 -14.79
CA LEU A 195 3.16 6.64 -13.91
C LEU A 195 4.69 6.79 -13.97
N HIS A 196 5.42 5.68 -14.04
CA HIS A 196 6.86 5.71 -14.27
C HIS A 196 7.22 6.33 -15.63
N GLU A 197 6.54 5.93 -16.72
CA GLU A 197 6.76 6.51 -18.06
C GLU A 197 6.43 8.01 -18.07
N ALA A 198 5.35 8.41 -17.40
CA ALA A 198 4.94 9.82 -17.29
C ALA A 198 5.83 10.62 -16.33
N LYS A 199 6.69 9.97 -15.54
CA LYS A 199 7.50 10.57 -14.46
C LYS A 199 6.64 11.39 -13.50
N VAL A 200 5.50 10.84 -13.08
CA VAL A 200 4.59 11.49 -12.13
C VAL A 200 4.71 10.80 -10.77
N SER A 201 4.91 11.60 -9.72
CA SER A 201 4.89 11.08 -8.35
C SER A 201 3.45 10.80 -7.93
N ALA A 202 3.23 9.73 -7.17
CA ALA A 202 1.89 9.33 -6.79
C ALA A 202 1.81 8.80 -5.35
N ILE A 203 0.64 8.99 -4.73
CA ILE A 203 0.27 8.38 -3.46
C ILE A 203 -0.91 7.46 -3.69
N LEU A 204 -0.72 6.17 -3.41
CA LEU A 204 -1.76 5.16 -3.38
C LEU A 204 -2.21 4.92 -1.93
N VAL A 205 -3.47 5.20 -1.64
CA VAL A 205 -4.13 4.73 -0.42
C VAL A 205 -4.77 3.39 -0.70
N THR A 206 -4.50 2.40 0.16
CA THR A 206 -5.13 1.09 0.08
C THR A 206 -5.23 0.44 1.47
N HIS A 207 -6.07 -0.58 1.58
CA HIS A 207 -6.09 -1.50 2.71
C HIS A 207 -5.59 -2.91 2.31
N ASP A 208 -5.24 -3.11 1.04
CA ASP A 208 -4.69 -4.36 0.52
C ASP A 208 -3.15 -4.32 0.57
N GLN A 209 -2.57 -5.29 1.28
CA GLN A 209 -1.12 -5.40 1.47
C GLN A 209 -0.40 -5.64 0.13
N THR A 210 -0.96 -6.50 -0.72
CA THR A 210 -0.38 -6.84 -2.02
C THR A 210 -0.31 -5.61 -2.91
N GLU A 211 -1.35 -4.78 -2.90
CA GLU A 211 -1.36 -3.49 -3.59
C GLU A 211 -0.21 -2.60 -3.14
N ALA A 212 -0.03 -2.46 -1.82
CA ALA A 212 1.03 -1.64 -1.26
C ALA A 212 2.43 -2.15 -1.65
N TYR A 213 2.66 -3.47 -1.62
CA TYR A 213 3.97 -4.06 -1.94
C TYR A 213 4.35 -3.94 -3.41
N THR A 214 3.41 -4.19 -4.31
CA THR A 214 3.73 -4.28 -5.74
C THR A 214 3.64 -2.93 -6.46
N PHE A 215 2.98 -1.93 -5.85
CA PHE A 215 2.81 -0.62 -6.46
C PHE A 215 3.93 0.36 -6.11
N ALA A 216 4.36 0.40 -4.84
CA ALA A 216 5.12 1.53 -4.31
C ALA A 216 6.61 1.24 -4.14
N ASP A 217 7.41 2.31 -4.28
CA ASP A 217 8.83 2.32 -3.93
C ASP A 217 9.01 2.39 -2.41
N ARG A 218 8.08 3.06 -1.73
CA ARG A 218 8.03 3.22 -0.27
C ARG A 218 6.61 3.09 0.23
N MET A 219 6.45 2.64 1.47
CA MET A 219 5.15 2.54 2.11
C MET A 219 5.13 3.14 3.52
N ILE A 220 3.97 3.68 3.88
CA ILE A 220 3.65 4.22 5.20
C ILE A 220 2.49 3.42 5.77
N LEU A 221 2.67 2.92 6.99
CA LEU A 221 1.60 2.29 7.75
C LEU A 221 0.89 3.31 8.61
N LEU A 222 -0.42 3.45 8.43
CA LEU A 222 -1.28 4.33 9.21
C LEU A 222 -2.19 3.50 10.13
N SER A 223 -2.18 3.83 11.42
CA SER A 223 -3.08 3.24 12.41
C SER A 223 -3.57 4.30 13.38
N ARG A 224 -4.89 4.33 13.62
CA ARG A 224 -5.53 5.28 14.56
C ARG A 224 -5.07 6.73 14.35
N GLY A 225 -4.98 7.15 13.08
CA GLY A 225 -4.56 8.48 12.67
C GLY A 225 -3.09 8.81 12.86
N LYS A 226 -2.22 7.82 13.11
CA LYS A 226 -0.77 8.01 13.28
C LYS A 226 0.03 7.16 12.32
N VAL A 227 1.17 7.67 11.90
CA VAL A 227 2.18 6.89 11.20
C VAL A 227 2.82 5.92 12.20
N VAL A 228 2.72 4.63 11.92
CA VAL A 228 3.28 3.56 12.75
C VAL A 228 4.66 3.15 12.25
N GLN A 229 4.84 3.10 10.93
CA GLN A 229 6.12 2.77 10.30
C GLN A 229 6.18 3.38 8.89
N ASN A 230 7.38 3.73 8.46
CA ASN A 230 7.68 4.23 7.13
C ASN A 230 8.96 3.53 6.65
N GLY A 231 8.95 2.95 5.47
CA GLY A 231 10.06 2.18 4.92
C GLY A 231 9.71 1.60 3.56
N ASN A 232 10.67 0.96 2.91
CA ASN A 232 10.36 0.21 1.69
C ASN A 232 9.54 -1.07 2.01
N PRO A 233 8.86 -1.67 1.03
CA PRO A 233 8.05 -2.88 1.25
C PRO A 233 8.78 -4.03 1.97
N GLU A 234 10.03 -4.30 1.60
CA GLU A 234 10.84 -5.38 2.18
C GLU A 234 11.19 -5.09 3.65
N GLU A 235 11.59 -3.85 3.96
CA GLU A 235 11.85 -3.40 5.33
C GLU A 235 10.60 -3.52 6.20
N ILE A 236 9.44 -3.10 5.72
CA ILE A 236 8.20 -3.21 6.51
C ILE A 236 7.83 -4.68 6.74
N TYR A 237 8.02 -5.54 5.74
CA TYR A 237 7.66 -6.95 5.83
C TYR A 237 8.61 -7.76 6.71
N HIS A 238 9.92 -7.66 6.48
CA HIS A 238 10.94 -8.42 7.19
C HIS A 238 11.34 -7.76 8.52
N GLU A 239 11.20 -6.44 8.61
CA GLU A 239 11.58 -5.66 9.78
C GLU A 239 10.43 -4.83 10.39
N PRO A 240 9.30 -5.47 10.76
CA PRO A 240 8.19 -4.74 11.33
C PRO A 240 8.58 -4.16 12.69
N ALA A 241 8.21 -2.89 12.94
CA ALA A 241 8.60 -2.14 14.13
C ALA A 241 7.86 -2.58 15.40
N THR A 242 6.68 -3.19 15.25
CA THR A 242 5.85 -3.66 16.37
C THR A 242 5.17 -4.98 16.03
N ALA A 243 4.72 -5.70 17.06
CA ALA A 243 3.87 -6.88 16.90
C ALA A 243 2.60 -6.61 16.07
N TRP A 244 1.99 -5.43 16.27
CA TRP A 244 0.84 -5.00 15.47
C TRP A 244 1.21 -4.88 14.00
N VAL A 245 2.31 -4.21 13.67
CA VAL A 245 2.77 -4.10 12.27
C VAL A 245 3.02 -5.50 11.71
N ALA A 246 3.74 -6.36 12.43
CA ALA A 246 4.04 -7.72 11.99
C ALA A 246 2.77 -8.49 11.61
N SER A 247 1.74 -8.43 12.47
CA SER A 247 0.45 -9.09 12.24
C SER A 247 -0.39 -8.44 11.14
N PHE A 248 -0.22 -7.15 10.90
CA PHE A 248 -1.03 -6.39 9.95
C PHE A 248 -0.50 -6.46 8.52
N VAL A 249 0.79 -6.74 8.33
CA VAL A 249 1.44 -6.76 7.01
C VAL A 249 1.59 -8.18 6.45
N GLY A 250 1.43 -9.22 7.25
CA GLY A 250 1.48 -10.58 6.77
C GLY A 250 1.14 -11.61 7.83
N GLU A 251 0.98 -12.87 7.42
CA GLU A 251 0.82 -13.95 8.37
C GLU A 251 2.10 -14.13 9.20
N ALA A 252 1.93 -14.31 10.50
CA ALA A 252 3.01 -14.58 11.42
C ALA A 252 2.52 -15.44 12.58
N ASN A 253 3.44 -16.19 13.16
CA ASN A 253 3.29 -16.68 14.53
C ASN A 253 3.64 -15.52 15.45
N LEU A 254 2.75 -15.18 16.38
CA LEU A 254 2.96 -14.17 17.39
C LEU A 254 2.51 -14.77 18.73
N VAL A 255 3.47 -15.23 19.53
CA VAL A 255 3.19 -16.05 20.71
C VAL A 255 4.05 -15.62 21.90
N PRO A 256 3.61 -15.82 23.15
CA PRO A 256 4.42 -15.50 24.33
C PRO A 256 5.77 -16.22 24.29
N LEU A 257 6.85 -15.45 24.46
CA LEU A 257 8.22 -15.93 24.38
C LEU A 257 8.50 -17.08 25.37
N GLU A 258 7.88 -17.05 26.55
CA GLU A 258 8.01 -18.07 27.59
C GLU A 258 7.56 -19.47 27.13
N LEU A 259 6.61 -19.54 26.18
CA LEU A 259 6.11 -20.80 25.64
C LEU A 259 7.00 -21.34 24.51
N VAL A 260 7.88 -20.51 23.95
CA VAL A 260 8.64 -20.83 22.72
C VAL A 260 9.92 -21.61 23.03
N GLY A 261 10.61 -21.27 24.12
CA GLY A 261 11.91 -21.88 24.45
C GLY A 261 11.89 -23.41 24.57
N SER A 262 10.80 -23.98 25.09
CA SER A 262 10.61 -25.42 25.19
C SER A 262 10.15 -26.09 23.89
N ALA A 263 9.66 -25.32 22.92
CA ALA A 263 9.13 -25.83 21.65
C ALA A 263 10.14 -25.81 20.50
N ILE A 264 11.03 -24.81 20.45
CA ILE A 264 11.98 -24.65 19.33
C ILE A 264 13.45 -24.58 19.77
N GLY A 265 13.74 -24.61 21.07
CA GLY A 265 15.08 -24.41 21.61
C GLY A 265 15.45 -22.94 21.79
N LEU A 266 16.10 -22.64 22.93
CA LEU A 266 16.50 -21.27 23.31
C LEU A 266 17.55 -20.69 22.36
N GLU A 267 18.36 -21.55 21.72
CA GLU A 267 19.37 -21.17 20.74
C GLU A 267 18.77 -20.55 19.46
N ASN A 268 17.49 -20.81 19.19
CA ASN A 268 16.76 -20.29 18.03
C ASN A 268 15.97 -19.02 18.35
N ILE A 269 16.17 -18.45 19.54
CA ILE A 269 15.54 -17.21 20.00
C ILE A 269 16.57 -16.06 19.94
N PRO A 270 16.24 -14.91 19.33
CA PRO A 270 17.12 -13.74 19.33
C PRO A 270 17.49 -13.28 20.75
N GLN A 271 18.70 -12.75 20.95
CA GLN A 271 19.16 -12.29 22.28
C GLN A 271 18.22 -11.22 22.87
N LEU A 272 17.91 -11.39 24.16
CA LEU A 272 16.82 -10.69 24.85
C LEU A 272 17.26 -9.39 25.52
N PRO A 273 16.51 -8.28 25.40
CA PRO A 273 16.48 -7.29 26.47
C PRO A 273 15.74 -7.87 27.70
N LYS A 274 16.18 -7.52 28.91
CA LYS A 274 15.57 -7.94 30.19
C LYS A 274 14.24 -7.24 30.44
N ILE A 275 13.23 -7.53 29.62
CA ILE A 275 11.86 -7.02 29.77
C ILE A 275 10.95 -8.22 30.02
N HIS A 276 10.13 -8.15 31.07
CA HIS A 276 9.06 -9.12 31.33
C HIS A 276 7.96 -8.99 30.26
N ASP A 277 7.33 -10.10 29.90
CA ASP A 277 6.25 -10.19 28.91
C ASP A 277 6.66 -9.77 27.49
N GLN A 278 7.25 -10.72 26.76
CA GLN A 278 7.64 -10.56 25.36
C GLN A 278 6.87 -11.52 24.46
N LEU A 279 6.61 -11.06 23.24
CA LEU A 279 6.09 -11.87 22.16
C LEU A 279 7.24 -12.26 21.25
N TRP A 280 7.31 -13.53 20.90
CA TRP A 280 8.15 -14.03 19.81
C TRP A 280 7.35 -14.00 18.51
N MET A 281 8.02 -13.56 17.45
CA MET A 281 7.45 -13.46 16.12
C MET A 281 8.31 -14.17 15.09
N SER A 282 7.69 -15.00 14.26
CA SER A 282 8.30 -15.53 13.04
C SER A 282 7.26 -15.55 11.93
N ARG A 283 7.67 -15.25 10.70
CA ARG A 283 6.83 -15.54 9.53
C ARG A 283 6.64 -17.05 9.39
N LEU A 284 5.57 -17.45 8.71
CA LEU A 284 5.27 -18.86 8.51
C LEU A 284 6.30 -19.53 7.59
N GLU A 285 6.79 -18.79 6.60
CA GLU A 285 7.83 -19.18 5.65
C GLU A 285 9.25 -19.14 6.24
N ASP A 286 9.45 -18.42 7.34
CA ASP A 286 10.73 -18.32 8.04
C ASP A 286 10.99 -19.51 8.97
N ILE A 287 10.11 -20.51 9.03
CA ILE A 287 10.26 -21.70 9.86
C ILE A 287 10.55 -22.90 8.97
N LYS A 288 11.76 -23.45 9.08
CA LYS A 288 12.09 -24.73 8.45
C LYS A 288 11.48 -25.87 9.27
N ILE A 289 10.77 -26.77 8.58
CA ILE A 289 10.21 -27.98 9.17
C ILE A 289 11.01 -29.21 8.75
N LEU A 290 11.28 -30.12 9.69
CA LEU A 290 12.04 -31.34 9.46
C LEU A 290 11.26 -32.54 10.02
N LYS A 291 11.11 -33.63 9.25
CA LYS A 291 10.61 -34.90 9.79
C LYS A 291 11.65 -35.52 10.71
N VAL A 292 11.22 -35.94 11.90
CA VAL A 292 12.12 -36.50 12.93
C VAL A 292 11.46 -37.69 13.63
N PRO A 293 12.25 -38.60 14.24
CA PRO A 293 11.70 -39.66 15.10
C PRO A 293 10.97 -39.08 16.32
N GLU A 294 9.97 -39.80 16.83
CA GLU A 294 9.18 -39.43 18.03
C GLU A 294 10.02 -39.18 19.29
N THR A 295 11.19 -39.80 19.38
CA THR A 295 12.11 -39.65 20.52
C THR A 295 12.93 -38.36 20.48
N THR A 296 12.77 -37.52 19.45
CA THR A 296 13.53 -36.28 19.29
C THR A 296 13.05 -35.23 20.29
N SER A 297 13.98 -34.59 21.00
CA SER A 297 13.64 -33.48 21.90
C SER A 297 13.00 -32.33 21.11
N GLN A 298 12.03 -31.65 21.73
CA GLN A 298 11.31 -30.51 21.14
C GLN A 298 10.55 -30.87 19.85
N ALA A 299 10.22 -32.15 19.66
CA ALA A 299 9.35 -32.58 18.59
C ALA A 299 7.92 -32.02 18.81
N GLY A 300 7.26 -31.74 17.69
CA GLY A 300 5.83 -31.50 17.62
C GLY A 300 5.20 -32.44 16.59
N TRP A 301 3.87 -32.43 16.50
CA TRP A 301 3.14 -33.23 15.51
C TRP A 301 2.20 -32.37 14.69
N ILE A 302 2.04 -32.73 13.42
CA ILE A 302 1.10 -32.05 12.52
C ILE A 302 -0.33 -32.38 12.95
N GLN A 303 -1.07 -31.39 13.43
CA GLN A 303 -2.48 -31.56 13.83
C GLN A 303 -3.47 -31.12 12.74
N GLU A 304 -3.05 -30.21 11.84
CA GLU A 304 -3.89 -29.69 10.76
C GLU A 304 -3.04 -29.37 9.53
N ILE A 305 -3.60 -29.58 8.34
CA ILE A 305 -3.01 -29.21 7.05
C ILE A 305 -4.06 -28.44 6.25
N SER A 306 -3.76 -27.17 5.95
CA SER A 306 -4.63 -26.32 5.13
C SER A 306 -3.98 -26.06 3.78
N PHE A 307 -4.60 -26.49 2.68
CA PHE A 307 -4.11 -26.21 1.32
C PHE A 307 -4.50 -24.79 0.86
N ARG A 308 -3.53 -24.02 0.37
CA ARG A 308 -3.71 -22.61 -0.06
C ARG A 308 -3.45 -22.39 -1.55
N GLY A 309 -3.29 -23.46 -2.33
CA GLY A 309 -2.99 -23.39 -3.76
C GLY A 309 -1.51 -23.65 -4.04
N ASP A 310 -0.70 -22.60 -4.01
CA ASP A 310 0.75 -22.69 -4.26
C ASP A 310 1.55 -23.20 -3.05
N HIS A 311 1.00 -23.07 -1.84
CA HIS A 311 1.56 -23.56 -0.59
C HIS A 311 0.52 -24.30 0.29
N LYS A 312 1.00 -24.91 1.37
CA LYS A 312 0.19 -25.46 2.47
C LYS A 312 0.60 -24.77 3.76
N ILE A 313 -0.36 -24.55 4.65
CA ILE A 313 -0.10 -24.14 6.02
C ILE A 313 -0.27 -25.38 6.90
N LEU A 314 0.79 -25.72 7.63
CA LEU A 314 0.83 -26.81 8.60
C LEU A 314 0.64 -26.22 9.99
N HIS A 315 -0.27 -26.77 10.79
CA HIS A 315 -0.37 -26.45 12.21
C HIS A 315 0.36 -27.55 12.98
N VAL A 316 1.44 -27.16 13.65
CA VAL A 316 2.30 -28.06 14.43
C VAL A 316 2.06 -27.81 15.90
N ARG A 317 1.62 -28.84 16.62
CA ARG A 317 1.39 -28.80 18.06
C ARG A 317 2.59 -29.38 18.80
N HIS A 318 3.04 -28.68 19.84
CA HIS A 318 4.07 -29.14 20.75
C HIS A 318 3.46 -29.69 22.06
N GLU A 319 4.26 -30.46 22.81
CA GLU A 319 3.86 -31.06 24.09
C GLU A 319 3.38 -30.03 25.13
N ASN A 320 3.99 -28.84 25.12
CA ASN A 320 3.62 -27.73 26.01
C ASN A 320 2.29 -27.04 25.62
N GLY A 321 1.60 -27.53 24.59
CA GLY A 321 0.33 -27.00 24.10
C GLY A 321 0.46 -25.85 23.08
N LEU A 322 1.67 -25.35 22.81
CA LEU A 322 1.91 -24.33 21.80
C LEU A 322 1.60 -24.88 20.40
N VAL A 323 0.94 -24.06 19.60
CA VAL A 323 0.69 -24.35 18.18
C VAL A 323 1.40 -23.32 17.34
N LEU A 324 2.29 -23.79 16.47
CA LEU A 324 2.97 -22.96 15.49
C LEU A 324 2.50 -23.31 14.08
N ARG A 325 2.34 -22.28 13.26
CA ARG A 325 1.96 -22.41 11.85
C ARG A 325 3.21 -22.31 10.98
N VAL A 326 3.31 -23.14 9.96
CA VAL A 326 4.45 -23.15 9.04
C VAL A 326 3.94 -23.23 7.61
N SER A 327 4.49 -22.40 6.73
CA SER A 327 4.19 -22.44 5.30
C SER A 327 5.17 -23.36 4.60
N VAL A 328 4.66 -24.32 3.83
CA VAL A 328 5.47 -25.25 3.04
C VAL A 328 5.00 -25.28 1.58
N PRO A 329 5.88 -25.59 0.61
CA PRO A 329 5.47 -25.75 -0.78
C PRO A 329 4.33 -26.76 -0.95
N SER A 330 3.38 -26.46 -1.85
CA SER A 330 2.20 -27.30 -2.10
C SER A 330 2.50 -28.74 -2.49
N ARG A 331 3.66 -28.97 -3.15
CA ARG A 331 4.09 -30.27 -3.65
C ARG A 331 4.72 -31.16 -2.59
N GLU A 332 5.07 -30.62 -1.43
CA GLU A 332 5.61 -31.45 -0.34
C GLU A 332 4.52 -32.30 0.30
N SER A 333 4.86 -33.55 0.62
CA SER A 333 3.95 -34.53 1.19
C SER A 333 4.09 -34.62 2.71
N TRP A 334 3.03 -34.21 3.40
CA TRP A 334 2.90 -34.17 4.85
C TRP A 334 1.59 -34.86 5.24
N LEU A 335 1.62 -35.65 6.31
CA LEU A 335 0.46 -36.36 6.84
C LEU A 335 0.10 -35.82 8.23
N LEU A 336 -1.19 -35.92 8.57
CA LEU A 336 -1.63 -35.67 9.94
C LEU A 336 -0.96 -36.68 10.87
N GLY A 337 -0.43 -36.20 11.99
CA GLY A 337 0.34 -37.00 12.94
C GLY A 337 1.83 -37.14 12.61
N ASP A 338 2.33 -36.65 11.47
CA ASP A 338 3.77 -36.63 11.20
C ASP A 338 4.50 -35.90 12.34
N THR A 339 5.53 -36.55 12.88
CA THR A 339 6.39 -35.96 13.92
C THR A 339 7.48 -35.11 13.29
N VAL A 340 7.61 -33.89 13.77
CA VAL A 340 8.41 -32.83 13.14
C VAL A 340 9.16 -32.00 14.17
N GLN A 341 10.28 -31.42 13.73
CA GLN A 341 10.98 -30.38 14.48
C GLN A 341 10.92 -29.07 13.69
N LEU A 342 10.70 -27.97 14.39
CA LEU A 342 10.67 -26.62 13.82
C LEU A 342 11.99 -25.91 14.09
N LYS A 343 12.55 -25.28 13.05
CA LYS A 343 13.77 -24.49 13.12
C LYS A 343 13.53 -23.12 12.48
N PRO A 344 13.23 -22.09 13.27
CA PRO A 344 13.13 -20.73 12.76
C PRO A 344 14.46 -20.27 12.17
N GLN A 345 14.40 -19.67 10.99
CA GLN A 345 15.53 -19.08 10.28
C GLN A 345 15.61 -17.58 10.57
N HIS A 346 14.47 -16.92 10.64
CA HIS A 346 14.33 -15.52 11.02
C HIS A 346 13.23 -15.38 12.05
N SER A 347 13.50 -14.64 13.12
CA SER A 347 12.50 -14.31 14.13
C SER A 347 12.85 -13.01 14.85
N ARG A 348 11.86 -12.43 15.52
CA ARG A 348 11.98 -11.19 16.28
C ARG A 348 11.26 -11.31 17.62
N THR A 349 11.57 -10.41 18.54
CA THR A 349 10.82 -10.25 19.78
C THR A 349 10.23 -8.84 19.89
N TYR A 350 9.06 -8.75 20.51
CA TYR A 350 8.38 -7.49 20.79
C TYR A 350 7.95 -7.44 22.26
N PRO A 351 7.82 -6.25 22.85
CA PRO A 351 7.02 -6.09 24.06
C PRO A 351 5.59 -6.59 23.81
N ALA A 352 5.00 -7.25 24.80
CA ALA A 352 3.61 -7.75 24.73
C ALA A 352 2.55 -6.65 24.65
#